data_AF-A0AAE2BNB0-F1
#
_entry.id   AF-A0AAE2BNB0-F1
#
_cell.length_a   1.000
_cell.length_b   1.000
_cell.length_c   1.000
_cell.angle_alpha   90.00
_cell.angle_beta   90.00
_cell.angle_gamma   90.00
#
_symmetry.space_group_name_H-M   'P 1'
#
loop_
_entity.id
_entity.type
_entity.pdbx_description
1 polymer ?
#
loop_
_entity_poly.entity_id
_entity_poly.type
_entity_poly.pdbx_seq_one_letter_code
_entity_poly.pdbx_strand_id
1 'polypeptide(L)'
;MALTQWGVVLLLIIVAVEPTSSSPSIIQITPETGTLLANDGVSGSRRSLDLYCESWRFTVETNDAGIWSRIPGRCVDFVKDYITRERYRSESEAVADNALEHAKAVGVSGNGKDAWIFDIDETLLSNLPYYAAHGFG
;
A
#
# COMPACT_ATOMS: atom_id res chain seq x y z
N MET A 1 -36.52 -4.15 -31.89
CA MET A 1 -36.65 -3.40 -30.61
C MET A 1 -36.31 -4.24 -29.38
N ALA A 2 -36.70 -5.52 -29.30
CA ALA A 2 -36.29 -6.36 -28.17
C ALA A 2 -34.76 -6.63 -28.13
N LEU A 3 -34.14 -7.03 -29.25
CA LEU A 3 -32.72 -7.39 -29.32
C LEU A 3 -31.77 -6.29 -28.80
N THR A 4 -32.09 -5.03 -29.10
CA THR A 4 -31.34 -3.86 -28.67
C THR A 4 -31.45 -3.62 -27.16
N GLN A 5 -32.60 -3.93 -26.56
CA GLN A 5 -32.82 -3.75 -25.12
C GLN A 5 -32.08 -4.81 -24.30
N TRP A 6 -32.07 -6.07 -24.76
CA TRP A 6 -31.28 -7.14 -24.14
C TRP A 6 -29.77 -6.88 -24.27
N GLY A 7 -29.33 -6.33 -25.41
CA GLY A 7 -27.92 -5.95 -25.61
C GLY A 7 -27.45 -4.86 -24.64
N VAL A 8 -28.28 -3.84 -24.39
CA VAL A 8 -27.96 -2.77 -23.42
C VAL A 8 -27.95 -3.29 -21.99
N VAL A 9 -28.89 -4.17 -21.62
CA VAL A 9 -28.90 -4.79 -20.28
C VAL A 9 -27.66 -5.66 -20.07
N LEU A 10 -27.25 -6.45 -21.07
CA LEU A 10 -26.05 -7.28 -20.99
C LEU A 10 -24.78 -6.42 -20.85
N LEU A 11 -24.70 -5.31 -21.58
CA LEU A 11 -23.58 -4.36 -21.50
C LEU A 11 -23.50 -3.70 -20.11
N LEU A 12 -24.64 -3.29 -19.53
CA LEU A 12 -24.69 -2.71 -18.18
C LEU A 12 -24.27 -3.70 -17.09
N ILE A 13 -24.62 -4.99 -17.24
CA ILE A 13 -24.17 -6.05 -16.32
C ILE A 13 -22.66 -6.23 -16.39
N ILE A 14 -22.06 -6.22 -17.59
CA ILE A 14 -20.62 -6.37 -17.77
C ILE A 14 -19.84 -5.18 -17.17
N VAL A 15 -20.38 -3.96 -17.27
CA VAL A 15 -19.77 -2.75 -16.69
C VAL A 15 -19.94 -2.68 -15.17
N ALA A 16 -20.98 -3.29 -14.60
CA ALA A 16 -21.22 -3.35 -13.16
C ALA A 16 -20.42 -4.44 -12.44
N VAL A 17 -19.76 -5.34 -13.16
CA VAL A 17 -18.74 -6.22 -12.58
C VAL A 17 -17.50 -5.37 -12.40
N GLU A 18 -17.36 -4.74 -11.24
CA GLU A 18 -16.08 -4.21 -10.81
C GLU A 18 -15.10 -5.39 -10.73
N PRO A 19 -14.07 -5.47 -11.59
CA PRO A 19 -13.01 -6.41 -11.34
C PRO A 19 -12.32 -5.91 -10.07
N THR A 20 -12.57 -6.56 -8.93
CA THR A 20 -11.68 -6.46 -7.78
C THR A 20 -10.36 -7.09 -8.20
N SER A 21 -9.56 -6.34 -8.96
CA SER A 21 -8.26 -6.76 -9.47
C SER A 21 -7.22 -6.59 -8.37
N SER A 22 -7.42 -7.24 -7.23
CA SER A 22 -6.29 -7.58 -6.38
C SER A 22 -5.69 -8.85 -6.98
N SER A 23 -4.66 -8.72 -7.81
CA SER A 23 -3.87 -9.88 -8.20
C SER A 23 -3.27 -10.45 -6.91
N PRO A 24 -3.66 -11.66 -6.46
CA PRO A 24 -3.04 -12.25 -5.29
C PRO A 24 -1.56 -12.43 -5.60
N SER A 25 -0.69 -11.92 -4.73
CA SER A 25 0.75 -12.11 -4.92
C SER A 25 1.07 -13.59 -5.05
N ILE A 26 1.82 -13.94 -6.10
CA ILE A 26 2.33 -15.30 -6.33
C ILE A 26 3.42 -15.64 -5.31
N ILE A 27 4.10 -14.61 -4.80
CA ILE A 27 5.13 -14.72 -3.76
C ILE A 27 4.46 -14.34 -2.43
N GLN A 28 4.67 -15.15 -1.39
CA GLN A 28 4.16 -14.83 -0.05
C GLN A 28 5.31 -14.88 0.94
N ILE A 29 5.33 -13.92 1.87
CA ILE A 29 6.24 -14.01 3.01
C ILE A 29 5.83 -15.24 3.81
N THR A 30 6.78 -16.15 4.00
CA THR A 30 6.59 -17.26 4.93
C THR A 30 6.48 -16.72 6.35
N PRO A 31 5.46 -17.12 7.12
CA PRO A 31 5.40 -16.77 8.54
C PRO A 31 6.66 -17.32 9.22
N GLU A 32 7.49 -16.45 9.80
CA GLU A 32 8.70 -16.91 10.46
C GLU A 32 8.36 -17.60 11.79
N THR A 33 8.72 -18.88 11.89
CA THR A 33 8.91 -19.60 13.15
C THR A 33 10.19 -19.08 13.81
N GLY A 34 10.03 -18.32 14.90
CA GLY A 34 11.04 -17.44 15.51
C GLY A 34 12.28 -18.11 16.11
N THR A 35 13.17 -18.67 15.29
CA THR A 35 14.34 -19.43 15.79
C THR A 35 15.72 -19.00 15.28
N LEU A 36 15.89 -17.89 14.56
CA LEU A 36 17.20 -17.52 14.00
C LEU A 36 17.99 -16.41 14.73
N LEU A 37 17.47 -15.81 15.81
CA LEU A 37 18.08 -14.60 16.41
C LEU A 37 18.68 -14.79 17.82
N ALA A 38 18.91 -16.03 18.26
CA ALA A 38 19.26 -16.30 19.67
C ALA A 38 20.71 -16.00 20.09
N ASN A 39 21.61 -15.56 19.19
CA ASN A 39 23.04 -15.47 19.49
C ASN A 39 23.67 -14.06 19.50
N ASP A 40 22.93 -13.01 19.18
CA ASP A 40 23.47 -11.64 19.18
C ASP A 40 22.94 -10.84 20.38
N GLY A 41 23.83 -10.12 21.06
CA GLY A 41 23.47 -9.28 22.22
C GLY A 41 22.37 -8.25 21.91
N VAL A 42 21.89 -7.53 22.93
CA VAL A 42 20.74 -6.61 22.83
C VAL A 42 20.80 -5.65 21.63
N SER A 43 21.99 -5.14 21.28
CA SER A 43 22.16 -4.28 20.10
C SER A 43 22.02 -5.02 18.76
N GLY A 44 22.48 -6.26 18.68
CA GLY A 44 22.32 -7.09 17.48
C GLY A 44 20.89 -7.59 17.32
N SER A 45 20.18 -7.83 18.44
CA SER A 45 18.73 -8.13 18.43
C SER A 45 17.87 -6.97 17.93
N ARG A 46 18.17 -5.71 18.29
CA ARG A 46 17.44 -4.55 17.74
C ARG A 46 17.72 -4.34 16.26
N ARG A 47 18.99 -4.45 15.85
CA ARG A 47 19.37 -4.32 14.43
C ARG A 47 18.73 -5.40 13.57
N SER A 48 18.68 -6.65 14.04
CA SER A 48 18.03 -7.74 13.30
C SER A 48 16.52 -7.55 13.22
N LEU A 49 15.89 -6.98 14.26
CA LEU A 49 14.49 -6.61 14.23
C LEU A 49 14.20 -5.50 13.20
N ASP A 50 14.98 -4.41 13.24
CA ASP A 50 14.82 -3.30 12.28
C ASP A 50 15.00 -3.80 10.83
N LEU A 51 16.02 -4.64 10.57
CA LEU A 51 16.26 -5.23 9.26
C LEU A 51 15.08 -6.10 8.80
N TYR A 52 14.51 -6.91 9.69
CA TYR A 52 13.32 -7.68 9.36
C TYR A 52 12.13 -6.78 9.04
N CYS A 53 11.86 -5.77 9.87
CA CYS A 53 10.68 -4.92 9.71
C CYS A 53 10.78 -3.99 8.49
N GLU A 54 11.98 -3.52 8.17
CA GLU A 54 12.27 -2.84 6.90
C GLU A 54 12.02 -3.77 5.71
N SER A 55 12.50 -5.01 5.77
CA SER A 55 12.32 -5.98 4.68
C SER A 55 10.85 -6.32 4.51
N TRP A 56 10.12 -6.54 5.61
CA TRP A 56 8.68 -6.76 5.59
C TRP A 56 7.94 -5.57 4.98
N ARG A 57 8.22 -4.32 5.39
CA ARG A 57 7.60 -3.11 4.80
C ARG A 57 7.85 -3.09 3.30
N PHE A 58 9.11 -3.24 2.88
CA PHE A 58 9.46 -3.23 1.46
C PHE A 58 8.67 -4.27 0.66
N THR A 59 8.58 -5.50 1.17
CA THR A 59 7.81 -6.58 0.54
C THR A 59 6.29 -6.31 0.53
N VAL A 60 5.75 -5.55 1.48
CA VAL A 60 4.37 -5.05 1.43
C VAL A 60 4.20 -4.00 0.32
N GLU A 61 5.09 -3.01 0.24
CA GLU A 61 5.03 -1.93 -0.77
C GLU A 61 5.20 -2.45 -2.20
N THR A 62 5.98 -3.52 -2.41
CA THR A 62 6.13 -4.16 -3.73
C THR A 62 5.03 -5.18 -4.05
N ASN A 63 4.01 -5.30 -3.18
CA ASN A 63 2.94 -6.30 -3.29
C ASN A 63 3.45 -7.75 -3.33
N ASP A 64 4.62 -8.01 -2.75
CA ASP A 64 5.23 -9.35 -2.66
C ASP A 64 4.89 -10.07 -1.33
N ALA A 65 4.25 -9.37 -0.39
CA ALA A 65 3.98 -9.91 0.94
C ALA A 65 2.87 -10.97 0.95
N GLY A 66 2.01 -10.97 -0.06
CA GLY A 66 0.75 -11.71 -0.05
C GLY A 66 -0.32 -11.03 0.81
N ILE A 67 -1.38 -11.78 1.13
CA ILE A 67 -2.47 -11.27 1.97
C ILE A 67 -2.00 -11.24 3.43
N TRP A 68 -2.09 -10.07 4.06
CA TRP A 68 -1.85 -9.88 5.49
C TRP A 68 -3.01 -9.09 6.09
N SER A 69 -3.39 -9.43 7.32
CA SER A 69 -4.51 -8.79 8.04
C SER A 69 -4.05 -7.89 9.18
N ARG A 70 -2.77 -7.99 9.56
CA ARG A 70 -2.17 -7.20 10.62
C ARG A 70 -0.66 -7.07 10.44
N ILE A 71 -0.13 -5.98 10.97
CA ILE A 71 1.31 -5.78 11.14
C ILE A 71 1.88 -6.91 12.02
N PRO A 72 3.02 -7.52 11.66
CA PRO A 72 3.72 -8.44 12.55
C PRO A 72 3.95 -7.79 13.91
N GLY A 73 3.56 -8.45 15.01
CA GLY A 73 3.61 -7.84 16.35
C GLY A 73 5.00 -7.29 16.72
N ARG A 74 6.07 -7.90 16.21
CA ARG A 74 7.45 -7.43 16.41
C ARG A 74 7.78 -6.11 15.69
N CYS A 75 6.99 -5.72 14.68
CA CYS A 75 7.20 -4.54 13.85
C CYS A 75 6.29 -3.37 14.18
N VAL A 76 5.44 -3.47 15.20
CA VAL A 76 4.52 -2.38 15.57
C VAL A 76 5.29 -1.09 15.96
N ASP A 77 6.31 -1.21 16.82
CA ASP A 77 7.12 -0.06 17.21
C ASP A 77 7.91 0.52 16.02
N PHE A 78 8.38 -0.36 15.12
CA PHE A 78 9.02 0.05 13.89
C PHE A 78 8.08 0.87 12.99
N VAL A 79 6.83 0.40 12.79
CA VAL A 79 5.84 1.10 11.96
C VAL A 79 5.46 2.43 12.58
N LYS A 80 5.27 2.47 13.91
CA LYS A 80 5.07 3.72 14.65
C LYS A 80 6.20 4.71 14.38
N ASP A 81 7.45 4.30 14.52
CA ASP A 81 8.60 5.17 14.25
C ASP A 81 8.67 5.59 12.78
N TYR A 82 8.35 4.70 11.84
CA TYR A 82 8.33 4.99 10.41
C TYR A 82 7.30 6.08 10.06
N ILE A 83 6.04 5.90 10.49
CA ILE A 83 4.91 6.76 10.10
C ILE A 83 4.88 8.11 10.84
N THR A 84 5.45 8.18 12.05
CA THR A 84 5.45 9.41 12.87
C THR A 84 6.70 10.27 12.70
N ARG A 85 7.72 9.79 11.98
CA ARG A 85 8.98 10.51 11.76
C ARG A 85 9.16 10.90 10.30
N GLU A 86 10.38 11.33 9.99
CA GLU A 86 10.75 11.94 8.72
C GLU A 86 10.70 11.01 7.51
N ARG A 87 10.80 9.69 7.73
CA ARG A 87 10.92 8.77 6.61
C ARG A 87 9.63 8.71 5.79
N TYR A 88 8.48 8.49 6.43
CA TYR A 88 7.20 8.45 5.72
C TYR A 88 6.90 9.76 4.98
N ARG A 89 7.23 10.91 5.60
CA ARG A 89 7.13 12.22 4.95
C ARG A 89 8.02 12.31 3.71
N SER A 90 9.30 11.96 3.85
CA SER A 90 10.27 12.02 2.75
C SER A 90 9.89 11.11 1.57
N GLU A 91 9.38 9.91 1.86
CA GLU A 91 8.92 8.97 0.82
C GLU A 91 7.65 9.49 0.14
N SER A 92 6.71 10.07 0.91
CA SER A 92 5.48 10.68 0.37
C SER A 92 5.78 11.89 -0.53
N GLU A 93 6.72 12.75 -0.12
CA GLU A 93 7.18 13.91 -0.90
C GLU A 93 7.80 13.45 -2.23
N ALA A 94 8.66 12.42 -2.21
CA ALA A 94 9.27 11.88 -3.43
C ALA A 94 8.22 11.33 -4.42
N VAL A 95 7.20 10.62 -3.95
CA VAL A 95 6.12 10.11 -4.82
C VAL A 95 5.28 11.25 -5.38
N ALA A 96 4.93 12.26 -4.57
CA ALA A 96 4.19 13.42 -5.02
C ALA A 96 4.96 14.24 -6.07
N ASP A 97 6.27 14.41 -5.89
CA ASP A 97 7.13 15.11 -6.84
C ASP A 97 7.21 14.37 -8.19
N ASN A 98 7.39 13.05 -8.16
CA ASN A 98 7.37 12.21 -9.36
C ASN A 98 6.02 12.30 -10.11
N ALA A 99 4.91 12.25 -9.37
CA ALA A 99 3.57 12.39 -9.94
C ALA A 99 3.37 13.77 -10.58
N LEU A 100 3.84 14.84 -9.92
CA LEU A 100 3.77 16.20 -10.43
C LEU A 100 4.63 16.39 -11.68
N GLU A 101 5.83 15.82 -11.72
CA GLU A 101 6.69 15.86 -12.91
C GLU A 101 6.01 15.15 -14.09
N HIS A 102 5.42 13.98 -13.85
CA HIS A 102 4.63 13.27 -14.86
C HIS A 102 3.44 14.12 -15.35
N ALA A 103 2.68 14.73 -14.43
CA ALA A 103 1.53 15.57 -14.76
C ALA A 103 1.89 16.77 -15.66
N LYS A 104 3.10 17.33 -15.49
CA LYS A 104 3.60 18.42 -16.33
C LYS A 104 4.05 17.94 -17.71
N ALA A 105 4.51 16.69 -17.83
CA ALA A 105 5.07 16.13 -19.05
C ALA A 105 4.02 15.43 -19.94
N VAL A 106 2.93 14.92 -19.34
CA VAL A 106 1.89 14.21 -20.07
C VAL A 106 1.09 15.17 -20.96
N GLY A 107 0.83 14.76 -22.21
CA GLY A 107 0.07 15.55 -23.17
C GLY A 107 -1.42 15.60 -22.79
N VAL A 108 -1.91 16.78 -22.43
CA VAL A 108 -3.33 17.03 -22.14
C VAL A 108 -4.08 17.35 -23.45
N SER A 109 -5.21 16.68 -23.68
CA SER A 109 -5.93 16.72 -24.96
C SER A 109 -6.68 18.04 -25.25
N GLY A 110 -6.87 18.88 -24.22
CA GLY A 110 -7.55 20.18 -24.33
C GLY A 110 -9.07 20.08 -24.50
N ASN A 111 -9.65 18.88 -24.45
CA ASN A 111 -11.10 18.65 -24.58
C ASN A 111 -11.85 18.73 -23.25
N GLY A 112 -11.15 19.02 -22.14
CA GLY A 112 -11.70 19.11 -20.78
C GLY A 112 -12.07 17.77 -20.15
N LYS A 113 -11.59 16.64 -20.69
CA LYS A 113 -11.89 15.29 -20.20
C LYS A 113 -10.69 14.58 -19.55
N ASP A 114 -9.53 15.23 -19.56
CA ASP A 114 -8.34 14.74 -18.87
C ASP A 114 -8.55 14.85 -17.35
N ALA A 115 -8.26 13.78 -16.62
CA ALA A 115 -8.53 13.68 -15.19
C ALA A 115 -7.38 12.98 -14.45
N TRP A 116 -7.22 13.34 -13.18
CA TRP A 116 -6.35 12.65 -12.24
C TRP A 116 -7.22 12.08 -11.11
N ILE A 117 -7.06 10.79 -10.83
CA ILE A 117 -7.86 10.10 -9.81
C ILE A 117 -7.01 10.00 -8.55
N PHE A 118 -7.61 10.36 -7.42
CA PHE A 118 -7.00 10.24 -6.11
C PHE A 118 -7.85 9.32 -5.25
N ASP A 119 -7.20 8.44 -4.52
CA ASP A 119 -7.80 7.80 -3.34
C ASP A 119 -7.90 8.82 -2.19
N ILE A 120 -8.69 8.50 -1.16
CA ILE A 120 -8.93 9.38 -0.02
C ILE A 120 -8.07 8.97 1.16
N ASP A 121 -8.35 7.80 1.74
CA ASP A 121 -7.70 7.32 2.96
C ASP A 121 -6.24 6.95 2.68
N GLU A 122 -5.34 7.35 3.58
CA GLU A 122 -3.88 7.16 3.47
C GLU A 122 -3.22 7.79 2.23
N THR A 123 -3.98 8.55 1.43
CA THR A 123 -3.53 9.25 0.21
C THR A 123 -3.71 10.76 0.32
N LEU A 124 -4.96 11.23 0.48
CA LEU A 124 -5.28 12.65 0.68
C LEU A 124 -5.51 12.99 2.16
N LEU A 125 -6.06 12.03 2.90
CA LEU A 125 -6.35 12.14 4.33
C LEU A 125 -5.61 11.04 5.09
N SER A 126 -5.11 11.37 6.29
CA SER A 126 -4.39 10.41 7.12
C SER A 126 -5.27 9.90 8.26
N ASN A 127 -5.41 8.57 8.37
CA ASN A 127 -5.99 7.89 9.52
C ASN A 127 -4.97 7.64 10.64
N LEU A 128 -3.78 8.24 10.58
CA LEU A 128 -2.75 8.11 11.61
C LEU A 128 -3.28 8.40 13.03
N PRO A 129 -4.15 9.40 13.30
CA PRO A 129 -4.70 9.59 14.64
C PRO A 129 -5.52 8.39 15.13
N TYR A 130 -6.28 7.75 14.24
CA TYR A 130 -7.02 6.53 14.55
C TYR A 130 -6.04 5.39 14.87
N TYR A 131 -5.06 5.14 14.00
CA TYR A 131 -4.07 4.07 14.22
C TYR A 131 -3.23 4.30 15.49
N ALA A 132 -2.86 5.53 15.80
CA ALA A 132 -2.15 5.86 17.03
C ALA A 132 -2.95 5.50 18.30
N ALA A 133 -4.28 5.64 18.27
CA ALA A 133 -5.16 5.23 19.36
C ALA A 133 -5.40 3.71 19.42
N HIS A 134 -5.14 2.98 18.33
CA HIS A 134 -5.41 1.54 18.20
C HIS A 134 -4.13 0.70 18.07
N GLY A 135 -2.97 1.23 18.49
CA GLY A 135 -1.73 0.47 18.56
C GLY A 135 -0.97 0.33 17.25
N PHE A 136 -1.19 1.24 16.29
CA PHE A 136 -0.53 1.32 14.99
C PHE A 136 -0.75 0.12 14.06
N GLY A 137 -1.74 -0.76 14.32
CA GLY A 137 -2.04 -1.93 13.50
C GLY A 137 -2.94 -2.98 14.12
#